data_AF-A0A150J5Z7-F1
#
_entry.id   AF-A0A150J5Z7-F1
#
_cell.length_a   1.000
_cell.length_b   1.000
_cell.length_c   1.000
_cell.angle_alpha   90.00
_cell.angle_beta   90.00
_cell.angle_gamma   90.00
#
_symmetry.space_group_name_H-M   'P 1'
#
loop_
_entity.id
_entity.type
_entity.pdbx_description
1 polymer ?
#
loop_
_entity_poly.entity_id
_entity_poly.type
_entity_poly.pdbx_seq_one_letter_code
_entity_poly.pdbx_strand_id
1 'polypeptide(L)'
;MERPDGVGTLQSNTTSSNNTAIGHSVLNMNTSGIGNTGIGSGTLSANNTGQNNTATGYLSLAVNTSGSKNTAYGVSSGGGCMVGTDNTYIGYLAGKLSTSSFNTTLGSLSGELLTSGGNNVLLGYGAGRSLTTQGGNVFIGHQAGYSSTDTNTLIIANADTATPLIKGDFATNTGTFYGIWSYNSHPTFTSDTQLVDKKYVDDLAGAQTPITEELVIDSDGKTSFTLAQTPHTAAYVNAYLRGQRRRYNVDFTVSGTTLTWNDPGGLTLLITDSPLIVTYEY
;
A
#
# COMPACT_ATOMS: atom_id res chain seq x y z
N MET A 1 -4.67 -49.13 27.68
CA MET A 1 -5.92 -48.52 27.19
C MET A 1 -5.51 -47.47 26.17
N GLU A 2 -5.41 -47.85 24.91
CA GLU A 2 -5.02 -46.97 23.80
C GLU A 2 -6.14 -45.96 23.54
N ARG A 3 -5.81 -44.66 23.41
CA ARG A 3 -6.74 -43.65 22.91
C ARG A 3 -6.73 -43.70 21.38
N PRO A 4 -7.90 -43.67 20.71
CA PRO A 4 -7.99 -43.73 19.25
C PRO A 4 -7.88 -42.32 18.67
N ASP A 5 -6.67 -41.90 18.34
CA ASP A 5 -6.36 -40.53 17.91
C ASP A 5 -6.64 -40.28 16.41
N GLY A 6 -7.28 -41.23 15.71
CA GLY A 6 -7.47 -41.25 14.25
C GLY A 6 -8.86 -41.66 13.75
N VAL A 7 -9.91 -41.64 14.59
CA VAL A 7 -11.27 -41.96 14.13
C VAL A 7 -11.69 -40.98 13.03
N GLY A 8 -11.94 -41.48 11.81
CA GLY A 8 -12.48 -40.71 10.68
C GLY A 8 -11.47 -40.05 9.73
N THR A 9 -10.15 -40.27 9.85
CA THR A 9 -9.17 -39.72 8.90
C THR A 9 -9.18 -40.46 7.56
N LEU A 10 -9.09 -39.74 6.44
CA LEU A 10 -9.00 -40.29 5.07
C LEU A 10 -10.14 -41.25 4.64
N GLN A 11 -11.29 -41.19 5.29
CA GLN A 11 -12.36 -42.18 5.13
C GLN A 11 -12.96 -42.27 3.72
N SER A 12 -12.97 -41.16 2.96
CA SER A 12 -13.55 -41.09 1.61
C SER A 12 -12.51 -41.04 0.49
N ASN A 13 -11.25 -41.35 0.78
CA ASN A 13 -10.17 -41.26 -0.18
C ASN A 13 -10.28 -42.36 -1.27
N THR A 14 -10.85 -42.02 -2.43
CA THR A 14 -11.12 -42.97 -3.52
C THR A 14 -9.98 -43.02 -4.55
N THR A 15 -9.40 -41.87 -4.94
CA THR A 15 -8.30 -41.81 -5.94
C THR A 15 -7.14 -40.89 -5.54
N SER A 16 -7.14 -40.35 -4.33
CA SER A 16 -6.14 -39.36 -3.94
C SER A 16 -4.84 -39.96 -3.42
N SER A 17 -3.73 -39.28 -3.69
CA SER A 17 -2.37 -39.68 -3.33
C SER A 17 -1.65 -38.54 -2.58
N ASN A 18 -0.57 -38.89 -1.87
CA ASN A 18 0.34 -37.94 -1.21
C ASN A 18 -0.32 -37.00 -0.18
N ASN A 19 -1.32 -37.49 0.55
CA ASN A 19 -1.97 -36.73 1.62
C ASN A 19 -1.42 -37.12 3.00
N THR A 20 -1.19 -36.13 3.86
CA THR A 20 -0.84 -36.32 5.28
C THR A 20 -2.01 -35.89 6.14
N ALA A 21 -2.50 -36.76 7.04
CA ALA A 21 -3.63 -36.48 7.92
C ALA A 21 -3.29 -36.89 9.36
N ILE A 22 -3.31 -35.93 10.30
CA ILE A 22 -3.02 -36.18 11.73
C ILE A 22 -4.09 -35.51 12.59
N GLY A 23 -4.85 -36.31 13.35
CA GLY A 23 -5.92 -35.86 14.24
C GLY A 23 -7.31 -36.35 13.82
N HIS A 24 -8.34 -36.01 14.57
CA HIS A 24 -9.71 -36.50 14.34
C HIS A 24 -10.38 -35.84 13.12
N SER A 25 -11.05 -36.63 12.26
CA SER A 25 -11.79 -36.17 11.06
C SER A 25 -10.98 -35.32 10.06
N VAL A 26 -9.67 -35.53 9.95
CA VAL A 26 -8.85 -34.85 8.95
C VAL A 26 -9.04 -35.48 7.57
N LEU A 27 -9.34 -34.66 6.55
CA LEU A 27 -9.55 -35.09 5.16
C LEU A 27 -10.64 -36.19 5.00
N ASN A 28 -11.68 -36.18 5.83
CA ASN A 28 -12.67 -37.26 5.84
C ASN A 28 -13.56 -37.29 4.58
N MET A 29 -13.79 -36.14 3.93
CA MET A 29 -14.57 -36.04 2.68
C MET A 29 -13.70 -35.94 1.41
N ASN A 30 -12.39 -36.15 1.51
CA ASN A 30 -11.48 -36.03 0.37
C ASN A 30 -11.63 -37.19 -0.60
N THR A 31 -12.20 -36.94 -1.79
CA THR A 31 -12.43 -37.97 -2.81
C THR A 31 -11.24 -38.08 -3.76
N SER A 32 -10.74 -36.95 -4.27
CA SER A 32 -9.74 -36.91 -5.35
C SER A 32 -8.66 -35.85 -5.17
N GLY A 33 -8.66 -35.08 -4.07
CA GLY A 33 -7.68 -34.03 -3.79
C GLY A 33 -6.30 -34.59 -3.42
N ILE A 34 -5.28 -34.25 -4.20
CA ILE A 34 -3.89 -34.76 -4.08
C ILE A 34 -3.00 -33.76 -3.33
N GLY A 35 -2.02 -34.24 -2.57
CA GLY A 35 -0.93 -33.41 -2.04
C GLY A 35 -1.30 -32.51 -0.85
N ASN A 36 -2.35 -32.85 -0.11
CA ASN A 36 -2.84 -32.08 1.03
C ASN A 36 -2.20 -32.53 2.35
N THR A 37 -1.82 -31.58 3.20
CA THR A 37 -1.34 -31.83 4.57
C THR A 37 -2.31 -31.21 5.56
N GLY A 38 -2.94 -32.02 6.41
CA GLY A 38 -3.84 -31.59 7.47
C GLY A 38 -3.37 -32.09 8.84
N ILE A 39 -3.22 -31.18 9.81
CA ILE A 39 -2.81 -31.50 11.18
C ILE A 39 -3.71 -30.75 12.17
N GLY A 40 -4.47 -31.49 12.98
CA GLY A 40 -5.43 -30.94 13.95
C GLY A 40 -6.85 -31.43 13.71
N SER A 41 -7.69 -31.46 14.75
CA SER A 41 -9.05 -31.98 14.62
C SER A 41 -9.90 -31.14 13.66
N GLY A 42 -10.55 -31.81 12.70
CA GLY A 42 -11.45 -31.21 11.70
C GLY A 42 -10.74 -30.34 10.65
N THR A 43 -9.41 -30.41 10.55
CA THR A 43 -8.65 -29.72 9.51
C THR A 43 -8.97 -30.33 8.14
N LEU A 44 -9.25 -29.49 7.13
CA LEU A 44 -9.57 -29.91 5.75
C LEU A 44 -10.69 -30.98 5.66
N SER A 45 -11.62 -31.03 6.62
CA SER A 45 -12.63 -32.09 6.69
C SER A 45 -13.52 -32.17 5.45
N ALA A 46 -13.93 -31.03 4.87
CA ALA A 46 -14.82 -31.00 3.72
C ALA A 46 -14.10 -30.97 2.36
N ASN A 47 -12.75 -31.09 2.32
CA ASN A 47 -12.00 -31.06 1.06
C ASN A 47 -12.46 -32.20 0.18
N ASN A 48 -12.93 -31.94 -1.04
CA ASN A 48 -13.44 -32.96 -1.96
C ASN A 48 -12.46 -33.18 -3.12
N THR A 49 -12.12 -32.10 -3.84
CA THR A 49 -11.24 -32.13 -5.02
C THR A 49 -10.04 -31.19 -4.91
N GLY A 50 -9.97 -30.35 -3.87
CA GLY A 50 -8.89 -29.38 -3.68
C GLY A 50 -7.52 -30.02 -3.48
N GLN A 51 -6.49 -29.42 -4.06
CA GLN A 51 -5.14 -29.99 -4.13
C GLN A 51 -4.10 -29.06 -3.50
N ASN A 52 -2.99 -29.64 -3.04
CA ASN A 52 -1.82 -28.91 -2.54
C ASN A 52 -2.13 -27.91 -1.41
N ASN A 53 -3.09 -28.23 -0.54
CA ASN A 53 -3.40 -27.40 0.62
C ASN A 53 -2.59 -27.85 1.84
N THR A 54 -2.04 -26.91 2.60
CA THR A 54 -1.38 -27.19 3.89
C THR A 54 -2.15 -26.50 4.99
N ALA A 55 -2.68 -27.26 5.95
CA ALA A 55 -3.46 -26.73 7.05
C ALA A 55 -3.03 -27.34 8.38
N THR A 56 -2.86 -26.49 9.39
CA THR A 56 -2.54 -26.88 10.77
C THR A 56 -3.35 -26.07 11.77
N GLY A 57 -4.01 -26.75 12.71
CA GLY A 57 -4.85 -26.15 13.75
C GLY A 57 -6.31 -26.64 13.69
N TYR A 58 -6.99 -26.59 14.84
CA TYR A 58 -8.40 -27.00 14.96
C TYR A 58 -9.28 -26.26 13.96
N LEU A 59 -9.99 -27.00 13.10
CA LEU A 59 -10.87 -26.48 12.04
C LEU A 59 -10.19 -25.54 11.02
N SER A 60 -8.87 -25.60 10.86
CA SER A 60 -8.16 -24.87 9.80
C SER A 60 -8.58 -25.39 8.41
N LEU A 61 -8.97 -24.50 7.49
CA LEU A 61 -9.57 -24.83 6.18
C LEU A 61 -10.70 -25.88 6.22
N ALA A 62 -11.49 -25.96 7.30
CA ALA A 62 -12.43 -27.06 7.54
C ALA A 62 -13.47 -27.26 6.42
N VAL A 63 -13.91 -26.19 5.77
CA VAL A 63 -14.94 -26.22 4.71
C VAL A 63 -14.41 -26.00 3.29
N ASN A 64 -13.10 -26.13 3.08
CA ASN A 64 -12.56 -26.11 1.72
C ASN A 64 -13.13 -27.26 0.92
N THR A 65 -13.74 -27.05 -0.25
CA THR A 65 -14.33 -28.14 -1.06
C THR A 65 -13.53 -28.39 -2.33
N SER A 66 -13.12 -27.35 -3.05
CA SER A 66 -12.32 -27.45 -4.29
C SER A 66 -11.15 -26.47 -4.38
N GLY A 67 -11.00 -25.57 -3.41
CA GLY A 67 -9.88 -24.63 -3.33
C GLY A 67 -8.54 -25.35 -3.24
N SER A 68 -7.54 -24.81 -3.92
CA SER A 68 -6.22 -25.42 -4.10
C SER A 68 -5.10 -24.44 -3.78
N LYS A 69 -3.95 -24.95 -3.38
CA LYS A 69 -2.73 -24.16 -3.06
C LYS A 69 -2.93 -23.17 -1.91
N ASN A 70 -3.76 -23.51 -0.93
CA ASN A 70 -3.94 -22.67 0.26
C ASN A 70 -3.04 -23.14 1.41
N THR A 71 -2.45 -22.19 2.14
CA THR A 71 -1.71 -22.46 3.38
C THR A 71 -2.46 -21.83 4.56
N ALA A 72 -2.75 -22.61 5.60
CA ALA A 72 -3.48 -22.13 6.77
C ALA A 72 -2.90 -22.64 8.10
N TYR A 73 -2.52 -21.73 8.98
CA TYR A 73 -1.93 -22.05 10.28
C TYR A 73 -2.64 -21.29 11.40
N GLY A 74 -3.37 -21.99 12.27
CA GLY A 74 -4.13 -21.40 13.35
C GLY A 74 -5.48 -22.08 13.56
N VAL A 75 -6.14 -21.75 14.67
CA VAL A 75 -7.49 -22.26 14.93
C VAL A 75 -8.47 -21.51 14.02
N SER A 76 -9.22 -22.28 13.21
CA SER A 76 -10.21 -21.79 12.24
C SER A 76 -9.67 -20.76 11.24
N SER A 77 -8.38 -20.77 10.93
CA SER A 77 -7.79 -19.98 9.84
C SER A 77 -8.30 -20.47 8.49
N GLY A 78 -8.76 -19.56 7.62
CA GLY A 78 -9.36 -19.88 6.33
C GLY A 78 -10.59 -20.78 6.40
N GLY A 79 -11.26 -20.84 7.57
CA GLY A 79 -12.30 -21.82 7.87
C GLY A 79 -13.51 -21.86 6.93
N GLY A 80 -13.68 -20.85 6.08
CA GLY A 80 -14.76 -20.61 5.11
C GLY A 80 -14.34 -20.74 3.64
N CYS A 81 -13.08 -21.06 3.34
CA CYS A 81 -12.54 -21.06 1.99
C CYS A 81 -13.05 -22.21 1.15
N MET A 82 -14.27 -22.10 0.60
CA MET A 82 -14.92 -23.16 -0.18
C MET A 82 -14.26 -23.41 -1.54
N VAL A 83 -13.88 -22.34 -2.26
CA VAL A 83 -13.40 -22.40 -3.66
C VAL A 83 -12.13 -21.57 -3.93
N GLY A 84 -11.69 -20.75 -2.98
CA GLY A 84 -10.53 -19.86 -3.15
C GLY A 84 -9.22 -20.61 -3.36
N THR A 85 -8.33 -20.02 -4.15
CA THR A 85 -7.00 -20.58 -4.46
C THR A 85 -5.89 -19.60 -4.10
N ASP A 86 -4.70 -20.14 -3.87
CA ASP A 86 -3.46 -19.35 -3.70
C ASP A 86 -3.56 -18.35 -2.53
N ASN A 87 -4.14 -18.77 -1.40
CA ASN A 87 -4.23 -17.96 -0.18
C ASN A 87 -3.24 -18.40 0.91
N THR A 88 -2.81 -17.47 1.75
CA THR A 88 -2.05 -17.71 2.98
C THR A 88 -2.80 -17.13 4.18
N TYR A 89 -3.18 -17.97 5.14
CA TYR A 89 -3.90 -17.58 6.35
C TYR A 89 -3.13 -18.01 7.60
N ILE A 90 -2.63 -17.07 8.40
CA ILE A 90 -1.84 -17.41 9.59
C ILE A 90 -2.37 -16.61 10.79
N GLY A 91 -2.88 -17.30 11.80
CA GLY A 91 -3.42 -16.72 13.03
C GLY A 91 -4.81 -17.27 13.38
N TYR A 92 -5.25 -17.02 14.62
CA TYR A 92 -6.61 -17.37 15.07
C TYR A 92 -7.66 -16.60 14.25
N LEU A 93 -8.55 -17.33 13.57
CA LEU A 93 -9.60 -16.80 12.68
C LEU A 93 -9.11 -15.91 11.52
N ALA A 94 -7.83 -16.02 11.14
CA ALA A 94 -7.31 -15.28 9.99
C ALA A 94 -8.05 -15.72 8.72
N GLY A 95 -8.65 -14.78 7.99
CA GLY A 95 -9.39 -15.07 6.74
C GLY A 95 -10.57 -16.04 6.93
N LYS A 96 -11.17 -16.11 8.12
CA LYS A 96 -12.14 -17.14 8.50
C LYS A 96 -13.27 -17.33 7.49
N LEU A 97 -13.81 -16.27 6.89
CA LEU A 97 -14.94 -16.35 5.95
C LEU A 97 -14.52 -16.27 4.47
N SER A 98 -13.22 -16.19 4.17
CA SER A 98 -12.75 -15.84 2.82
C SER A 98 -13.01 -16.96 1.85
N THR A 99 -13.79 -16.68 0.82
CA THR A 99 -14.09 -17.57 -0.32
C THR A 99 -13.33 -17.15 -1.58
N SER A 100 -12.57 -16.05 -1.52
CA SER A 100 -11.81 -15.47 -2.63
C SER A 100 -10.38 -16.05 -2.76
N SER A 101 -9.70 -15.68 -3.84
CA SER A 101 -8.32 -16.08 -4.14
C SER A 101 -7.32 -14.95 -3.90
N PHE A 102 -6.04 -15.32 -3.85
CA PHE A 102 -4.89 -14.41 -3.83
C PHE A 102 -4.79 -13.50 -2.60
N ASN A 103 -5.22 -13.98 -1.44
CA ASN A 103 -5.10 -13.24 -0.18
C ASN A 103 -3.91 -13.73 0.66
N THR A 104 -3.19 -12.79 1.26
CA THR A 104 -2.20 -13.04 2.31
C THR A 104 -2.67 -12.38 3.60
N THR A 105 -3.07 -13.19 4.57
CA THR A 105 -3.65 -12.74 5.84
C THR A 105 -2.84 -13.31 7.00
N LEU A 106 -2.17 -12.43 7.75
CA LEU A 106 -1.27 -12.78 8.85
C LEU A 106 -1.64 -11.97 10.09
N GLY A 107 -2.09 -12.63 11.14
CA GLY A 107 -2.48 -12.01 12.40
C GLY A 107 -3.82 -12.57 12.90
N SER A 108 -4.00 -12.60 14.22
CA SER A 108 -5.28 -13.01 14.78
C SER A 108 -6.37 -12.02 14.38
N LEU A 109 -7.54 -12.53 13.96
CA LEU A 109 -8.71 -11.78 13.51
C LEU A 109 -8.47 -10.93 12.24
N SER A 110 -7.31 -11.05 11.58
CA SER A 110 -7.07 -10.34 10.33
C SER A 110 -7.97 -10.91 9.23
N GLY A 111 -8.62 -10.03 8.46
CA GLY A 111 -9.55 -10.41 7.40
C GLY A 111 -10.66 -11.39 7.82
N GLU A 112 -11.08 -11.40 9.10
CA GLU A 112 -12.02 -12.39 9.61
C GLU A 112 -13.33 -12.44 8.82
N LEU A 113 -13.87 -11.27 8.44
CA LEU A 113 -15.13 -11.14 7.72
C LEU A 113 -14.97 -11.08 6.19
N LEU A 114 -13.74 -11.26 5.68
CA LEU A 114 -13.48 -11.24 4.24
C LEU A 114 -14.28 -12.37 3.60
N THR A 115 -15.16 -12.06 2.65
CA THR A 115 -15.97 -13.05 1.92
C THR A 115 -15.42 -13.19 0.50
N SER A 116 -15.81 -12.32 -0.44
CA SER A 116 -15.45 -12.44 -1.86
C SER A 116 -14.35 -11.49 -2.33
N GLY A 117 -13.84 -10.60 -1.48
CA GLY A 117 -12.75 -9.69 -1.84
C GLY A 117 -11.41 -10.42 -1.98
N GLY A 118 -10.84 -10.47 -3.18
CA GLY A 118 -9.53 -11.11 -3.45
C GLY A 118 -8.37 -10.12 -3.53
N ASN A 119 -7.16 -10.65 -3.70
CA ASN A 119 -5.93 -9.85 -3.89
C ASN A 119 -5.60 -8.93 -2.70
N ASN A 120 -5.87 -9.37 -1.46
CA ASN A 120 -5.59 -8.58 -0.27
C ASN A 120 -4.30 -9.04 0.44
N VAL A 121 -3.53 -8.10 0.99
CA VAL A 121 -2.43 -8.34 1.92
C VAL A 121 -2.79 -7.69 3.26
N LEU A 122 -3.11 -8.50 4.26
CA LEU A 122 -3.58 -8.06 5.57
C LEU A 122 -2.64 -8.57 6.66
N LEU A 123 -1.85 -7.69 7.26
CA LEU A 123 -0.77 -8.06 8.19
C LEU A 123 -0.96 -7.33 9.52
N GLY A 124 -1.24 -8.04 10.61
CA GLY A 124 -1.41 -7.51 11.96
C GLY A 124 -2.70 -7.97 12.64
N TYR A 125 -2.76 -7.87 13.97
CA TYR A 125 -3.96 -8.19 14.73
C TYR A 125 -5.15 -7.34 14.25
N GLY A 126 -6.22 -7.97 13.78
CA GLY A 126 -7.42 -7.28 13.29
C GLY A 126 -7.25 -6.44 12.03
N ALA A 127 -6.13 -6.55 11.29
CA ALA A 127 -5.97 -5.83 10.03
C ALA A 127 -7.05 -6.25 9.02
N GLY A 128 -7.76 -5.27 8.46
CA GLY A 128 -8.85 -5.50 7.49
C GLY A 128 -10.01 -6.36 8.01
N ARG A 129 -10.26 -6.40 9.32
CA ARG A 129 -11.23 -7.34 9.91
C ARG A 129 -12.65 -7.23 9.33
N SER A 130 -13.10 -6.01 9.03
CA SER A 130 -14.45 -5.75 8.51
C SER A 130 -14.56 -5.75 6.98
N LEU A 131 -13.46 -6.00 6.25
CA LEU A 131 -13.54 -6.19 4.81
C LEU A 131 -14.44 -7.39 4.52
N THR A 132 -15.30 -7.28 3.53
CA THR A 132 -16.21 -8.35 3.09
C THR A 132 -15.94 -8.65 1.62
N THR A 133 -16.37 -7.78 0.71
CA THR A 133 -16.21 -7.95 -0.73
C THR A 133 -15.05 -7.13 -1.31
N GLN A 134 -14.42 -6.30 -0.48
CA GLN A 134 -13.34 -5.40 -0.88
C GLN A 134 -12.05 -6.15 -1.22
N GLY A 135 -11.50 -5.87 -2.39
CA GLY A 135 -10.26 -6.49 -2.88
C GLY A 135 -9.16 -5.49 -3.22
N GLY A 136 -7.95 -6.01 -3.46
CA GLY A 136 -6.78 -5.22 -3.89
C GLY A 136 -6.12 -4.39 -2.78
N ASN A 137 -6.43 -4.68 -1.51
CA ASN A 137 -5.95 -3.87 -0.40
C ASN A 137 -4.63 -4.37 0.18
N VAL A 138 -3.80 -3.45 0.67
CA VAL A 138 -2.58 -3.76 1.43
C VAL A 138 -2.66 -3.05 2.78
N PHE A 139 -3.04 -3.76 3.84
CA PHE A 139 -3.18 -3.23 5.19
C PHE A 139 -2.14 -3.82 6.14
N ILE A 140 -1.33 -2.98 6.77
CA ILE A 140 -0.18 -3.40 7.59
C ILE A 140 -0.19 -2.68 8.95
N GLY A 141 -0.24 -3.48 10.02
CA GLY A 141 -0.14 -3.11 11.43
C GLY A 141 -1.40 -3.43 12.26
N HIS A 142 -1.35 -3.19 13.58
CA HIS A 142 -2.47 -3.48 14.48
C HIS A 142 -3.72 -2.69 14.05
N GLN A 143 -4.81 -3.40 13.76
CA GLN A 143 -6.09 -2.82 13.33
C GLN A 143 -6.00 -1.90 12.09
N ALA A 144 -4.97 -2.04 11.26
CA ALA A 144 -4.87 -1.29 10.02
C ALA A 144 -6.09 -1.58 9.12
N GLY A 145 -6.83 -0.54 8.76
CA GLY A 145 -8.04 -0.65 7.96
C GLY A 145 -9.13 -1.53 8.58
N TYR A 146 -9.20 -1.64 9.90
CA TYR A 146 -10.15 -2.51 10.62
C TYR A 146 -11.60 -2.29 10.18
N SER A 147 -12.01 -1.03 10.05
CA SER A 147 -13.36 -0.62 9.59
C SER A 147 -13.37 -0.10 8.15
N SER A 148 -12.28 -0.31 7.38
CA SER A 148 -12.20 0.21 6.02
C SER A 148 -13.22 -0.47 5.10
N THR A 149 -13.83 0.32 4.24
CA THR A 149 -14.68 -0.14 3.13
C THR A 149 -14.01 0.08 1.77
N ASP A 150 -12.74 0.49 1.77
CA ASP A 150 -12.00 0.87 0.59
C ASP A 150 -11.53 -0.38 -0.19
N THR A 151 -11.31 -0.21 -1.50
CA THR A 151 -10.71 -1.20 -2.39
C THR A 151 -9.45 -0.63 -3.01
N ASN A 152 -8.54 -1.48 -3.49
CA ASN A 152 -7.29 -1.04 -4.12
C ASN A 152 -6.52 -0.02 -3.26
N THR A 153 -6.52 -0.19 -1.94
CA THR A 153 -5.99 0.81 -1.01
C THR A 153 -4.79 0.27 -0.21
N LEU A 154 -3.75 1.09 -0.07
CA LEU A 154 -2.67 0.89 0.89
C LEU A 154 -3.02 1.59 2.21
N ILE A 155 -2.91 0.89 3.34
CA ILE A 155 -2.97 1.47 4.69
C ILE A 155 -1.85 0.89 5.54
N ILE A 156 -0.98 1.75 6.07
CA ILE A 156 -0.01 1.37 7.09
C ILE A 156 -0.32 2.14 8.37
N ALA A 157 -0.77 1.43 9.40
CA ALA A 157 -1.28 2.02 10.64
C ALA A 157 -1.16 1.05 11.82
N ASN A 158 -1.16 1.57 13.04
CA ASN A 158 -1.19 0.75 14.26
C ASN A 158 -2.50 0.93 15.06
N ALA A 159 -3.56 1.42 14.40
CA ALA A 159 -4.91 1.55 14.92
C ALA A 159 -5.92 1.63 13.76
N ASP A 160 -7.21 1.49 14.07
CA ASP A 160 -8.30 1.89 13.17
C ASP A 160 -8.39 3.43 13.16
N THR A 161 -8.02 4.06 12.05
CA THR A 161 -7.91 5.52 11.97
C THR A 161 -8.14 6.04 10.55
N ALA A 162 -8.69 7.25 10.45
CA ALA A 162 -8.81 7.99 9.20
C ALA A 162 -7.48 8.63 8.74
N THR A 163 -6.52 8.78 9.65
CA THR A 163 -5.20 9.38 9.40
C THR A 163 -4.07 8.38 9.69
N PRO A 164 -3.97 7.29 8.92
CA PRO A 164 -2.92 6.28 9.10
C PRO A 164 -1.54 6.88 8.82
N LEU A 165 -0.45 6.22 9.19
CA LEU A 165 0.90 6.74 8.88
C LEU A 165 1.07 6.95 7.36
N ILE A 166 0.57 6.00 6.56
CA ILE A 166 0.54 6.04 5.10
C ILE A 166 -0.84 5.56 4.64
N LYS A 167 -1.48 6.32 3.73
CA LYS A 167 -2.64 5.89 2.94
C LYS A 167 -2.35 6.06 1.46
N GLY A 168 -2.74 5.11 0.62
CA GLY A 168 -2.64 5.24 -0.83
C GLY A 168 -3.81 4.59 -1.54
N ASP A 169 -4.08 5.05 -2.77
CA ASP A 169 -5.06 4.47 -3.68
C ASP A 169 -4.33 3.99 -4.94
N PHE A 170 -4.29 2.68 -5.12
CA PHE A 170 -3.66 2.01 -6.25
C PHE A 170 -4.43 2.20 -7.56
N ALA A 171 -5.73 2.52 -7.51
CA ALA A 171 -6.50 2.79 -8.73
C ALA A 171 -6.09 4.14 -9.35
N THR A 172 -5.81 5.13 -8.51
CA THR A 172 -5.40 6.48 -8.94
C THR A 172 -3.88 6.69 -8.92
N ASN A 173 -3.11 5.75 -8.38
CA ASN A 173 -1.68 5.89 -8.11
C ASN A 173 -1.36 7.12 -7.24
N THR A 174 -2.21 7.41 -6.26
CA THR A 174 -2.05 8.54 -5.33
C THR A 174 -1.83 8.05 -3.90
N GLY A 175 -1.29 8.92 -3.04
CA GLY A 175 -1.14 8.60 -1.63
C GLY A 175 -0.72 9.78 -0.76
N THR A 176 -0.91 9.61 0.54
CA THR A 176 -0.68 10.61 1.58
C THR A 176 0.13 9.99 2.72
N PHE A 177 1.14 10.73 3.18
CA PHE A 177 1.89 10.46 4.39
C PHE A 177 1.37 11.40 5.48
N TYR A 178 0.81 10.86 6.57
CA TYR A 178 0.22 11.70 7.63
C TYR A 178 1.18 11.99 8.79
N GLY A 179 2.34 11.32 8.84
CA GLY A 179 3.37 11.55 9.86
C GLY A 179 4.39 12.64 9.47
N ILE A 180 5.00 13.28 10.47
CA ILE A 180 6.16 14.16 10.27
C ILE A 180 7.39 13.26 10.06
N TRP A 181 7.91 13.23 8.84
CA TRP A 181 9.18 12.56 8.56
C TRP A 181 10.34 13.53 8.83
N SER A 182 11.25 13.15 9.74
CA SER A 182 12.54 13.83 9.88
C SER A 182 13.35 13.60 8.61
N TYR A 183 13.71 14.70 7.96
CA TYR A 183 14.20 14.76 6.59
C TYR A 183 15.61 14.16 6.46
N ASN A 184 15.72 12.88 6.11
CA ASN A 184 16.95 12.30 5.57
C ASN A 184 16.69 11.84 4.12
N SER A 185 16.80 12.78 3.18
CA SER A 185 16.93 12.55 1.72
C SER A 185 15.91 11.60 1.04
N HIS A 186 14.71 12.13 0.79
CA HIS A 186 13.80 11.98 -0.39
C HIS A 186 13.45 10.60 -1.01
N PRO A 187 12.14 10.37 -1.23
CA PRO A 187 11.63 9.85 -2.51
C PRO A 187 10.57 10.75 -3.15
N THR A 188 10.55 10.74 -4.48
CA THR A 188 9.66 11.45 -5.44
C THR A 188 8.16 11.14 -5.28
N PHE A 189 7.31 12.15 -5.49
CA PHE A 189 5.85 12.02 -5.59
C PHE A 189 5.31 12.44 -6.96
N THR A 190 4.40 11.62 -7.51
CA THR A 190 3.78 11.67 -8.84
C THR A 190 2.36 12.25 -8.81
N SER A 191 2.19 13.49 -8.39
CA SER A 191 0.95 14.24 -8.69
C SER A 191 1.26 15.72 -8.89
N ASP A 192 0.71 16.26 -9.98
CA ASP A 192 1.08 17.48 -10.69
C ASP A 192 0.64 18.79 -10.00
N THR A 193 0.69 18.82 -8.67
CA THR A 193 0.37 20.01 -7.87
C THR A 193 1.43 20.18 -6.79
N GLN A 194 2.59 20.66 -7.21
CA GLN A 194 3.72 20.96 -6.34
C GLN A 194 3.77 22.47 -6.11
N LEU A 195 3.38 22.86 -4.90
CA LEU A 195 3.56 24.19 -4.34
C LEU A 195 5.06 24.52 -4.35
N VAL A 196 5.47 25.68 -4.87
CA VAL A 196 6.86 26.12 -4.66
C VAL A 196 6.97 26.64 -3.23
N ASP A 197 7.69 25.87 -2.42
CA ASP A 197 7.82 26.01 -0.98
C ASP A 197 8.76 27.16 -0.54
N LYS A 198 9.35 27.93 -1.46
CA LYS A 198 10.32 28.99 -1.09
C LYS A 198 10.22 30.23 -1.97
N LYS A 199 9.84 31.36 -1.35
CA LYS A 199 9.78 32.72 -1.96
C LYS A 199 11.11 33.49 -1.82
N TYR A 200 12.22 32.78 -1.67
CA TYR A 200 13.54 33.35 -1.37
C TYR A 200 14.62 32.76 -2.28
N VAL A 201 15.63 33.58 -2.59
CA VAL A 201 16.90 33.14 -3.18
C VAL A 201 17.91 32.94 -2.06
N ASP A 202 18.56 31.78 -2.02
CA ASP A 202 19.72 31.55 -1.16
C ASP A 202 20.99 32.09 -1.83
N ASP A 203 21.72 32.97 -1.13
CA ASP A 203 23.08 33.34 -1.51
C ASP A 203 24.15 32.46 -0.82
N LEU A 204 25.39 32.54 -1.28
CA LEU A 204 26.50 31.72 -0.74
C LEU A 204 26.92 32.15 0.68
N ALA A 205 26.46 33.29 1.17
CA ALA A 205 26.66 33.75 2.54
C ALA A 205 25.57 33.20 3.50
N GLY A 206 24.62 32.42 2.99
CA GLY A 206 23.50 31.88 3.76
C GLY A 206 22.38 32.88 4.00
N ALA A 207 22.41 34.05 3.34
CA ALA A 207 21.36 35.05 3.45
C ALA A 207 20.24 34.74 2.44
N GLN A 208 19.01 34.74 2.94
CA GLN A 208 17.80 34.58 2.14
C GLN A 208 17.31 35.94 1.67
N THR A 209 17.25 36.12 0.35
CA THR A 209 16.69 37.35 -0.24
C THR A 209 15.28 37.08 -0.75
N PRO A 210 14.22 37.68 -0.15
CA PRO A 210 12.85 37.48 -0.60
C PRO A 210 12.61 38.02 -2.01
N ILE A 211 11.71 37.35 -2.75
CA ILE A 211 11.12 37.86 -3.99
C ILE A 211 9.93 38.73 -3.61
N THR A 212 9.96 40.01 -3.97
CA THR A 212 8.97 41.00 -3.54
C THR A 212 7.84 41.17 -4.54
N GLU A 213 8.13 41.16 -5.85
CA GLU A 213 7.14 41.44 -6.90
C GLU A 213 7.48 40.69 -8.19
N GLU A 214 6.46 40.34 -8.98
CA GLU A 214 6.62 39.97 -10.40
C GLU A 214 6.63 41.25 -11.23
N LEU A 215 7.67 41.43 -12.05
CA LEU A 215 7.94 42.73 -12.66
C LEU A 215 7.31 42.83 -14.05
N VAL A 216 7.70 42.01 -15.03
CA VAL A 216 7.24 42.12 -16.44
C VAL A 216 7.55 40.83 -17.25
N ILE A 217 6.71 40.50 -18.24
CA ILE A 217 7.06 39.66 -19.41
C ILE A 217 7.66 40.58 -20.48
N ASP A 218 8.95 40.44 -20.81
CA ASP A 218 9.60 41.29 -21.80
C ASP A 218 9.16 40.99 -23.25
N SER A 219 9.63 41.79 -24.22
CA SER A 219 9.30 41.61 -25.65
C SER A 219 9.76 40.28 -26.25
N ASP A 220 10.63 39.55 -25.54
CA ASP A 220 11.13 38.23 -25.92
C ASP A 220 10.38 37.11 -25.17
N GLY A 221 9.33 37.45 -24.40
CA GLY A 221 8.49 36.49 -23.67
C GLY A 221 9.06 36.05 -22.32
N LYS A 222 10.11 36.69 -21.80
CA LYS A 222 10.75 36.28 -20.53
C LYS A 222 10.11 36.95 -19.33
N THR A 223 9.75 36.15 -18.33
CA THR A 223 9.29 36.65 -17.03
C THR A 223 10.46 37.11 -16.17
N SER A 224 10.35 38.31 -15.57
CA SER A 224 11.30 38.85 -14.59
C SER A 224 10.64 39.13 -13.23
N PHE A 225 11.44 39.00 -12.17
CA PHE A 225 11.02 39.16 -10.77
C PHE A 225 11.92 40.15 -10.04
N THR A 226 11.35 40.89 -9.09
CA THR A 226 12.07 41.81 -8.21
C THR A 226 12.47 41.11 -6.91
N LEU A 227 13.75 41.18 -6.58
CA LEU A 227 14.34 40.76 -5.32
C LEU A 227 14.33 41.93 -4.33
N ALA A 228 14.16 41.64 -3.04
CA ALA A 228 14.15 42.63 -1.96
C ALA A 228 15.46 43.43 -1.84
N GLN A 229 16.57 42.88 -2.33
CA GLN A 229 17.88 43.52 -2.37
C GLN A 229 18.76 42.91 -3.47
N THR A 230 19.81 43.63 -3.87
CA THR A 230 20.80 43.13 -4.82
C THR A 230 21.61 41.99 -4.20
N PRO A 231 21.70 40.81 -4.83
CA PRO A 231 22.54 39.72 -4.35
C PRO A 231 24.03 40.10 -4.35
N HIS A 232 24.79 39.50 -3.44
CA HIS A 232 26.22 39.75 -3.34
C HIS A 232 26.96 39.41 -4.66
N THR A 233 27.97 40.19 -5.04
CA THR A 233 28.70 40.05 -6.33
C THR A 233 29.41 38.71 -6.52
N ALA A 234 29.59 37.94 -5.45
CA ALA A 234 30.17 36.59 -5.46
C ALA A 234 29.14 35.47 -5.21
N ALA A 235 27.84 35.80 -5.16
CA ALA A 235 26.79 34.82 -4.88
C ALA A 235 26.36 34.06 -6.14
N TYR A 236 26.28 32.73 -6.04
CA TYR A 236 25.43 31.94 -6.92
C TYR A 236 24.01 31.99 -6.38
N VAL A 237 23.10 32.62 -7.12
CA VAL A 237 21.67 32.64 -6.82
C VAL A 237 21.13 31.23 -7.01
N ASN A 238 20.53 30.64 -5.98
CA ASN A 238 19.83 29.37 -6.10
C ASN A 238 18.33 29.60 -6.24
N ALA A 239 17.81 29.38 -7.44
CA ALA A 239 16.36 29.36 -7.68
C ALA A 239 15.86 27.91 -7.69
N TYR A 240 14.73 27.67 -7.04
CA TYR A 240 14.08 26.35 -7.03
C TYR A 240 12.71 26.47 -7.71
N LEU A 241 12.50 25.67 -8.75
CA LEU A 241 11.20 25.56 -9.41
C LEU A 241 10.76 24.10 -9.32
N ARG A 242 9.61 23.84 -8.68
CA ARG A 242 9.12 22.47 -8.37
C ARG A 242 10.11 21.67 -7.53
N GLY A 243 10.74 22.31 -6.54
CA GLY A 243 11.77 21.70 -5.69
C GLY A 243 13.10 21.39 -6.40
N GLN A 244 13.22 21.64 -7.70
CA GLN A 244 14.45 21.43 -8.47
C GLN A 244 15.30 22.69 -8.50
N ARG A 245 16.59 22.57 -8.18
CA ARG A 245 17.56 23.66 -8.31
C ARG A 245 17.76 23.98 -9.78
N ARG A 246 17.59 25.24 -10.14
CA ARG A 246 17.84 25.78 -11.48
C ARG A 246 19.26 26.33 -11.57
N ARG A 247 19.84 26.31 -12.77
CA ARG A 247 21.22 26.71 -13.03
C ARG A 247 21.30 28.19 -13.37
N TYR A 248 22.08 28.92 -12.58
CA TYR A 248 22.46 30.31 -12.87
C TYR A 248 23.20 30.41 -14.22
N ASN A 249 22.90 31.45 -14.99
CA ASN A 249 23.38 31.70 -16.37
C ASN A 249 23.00 30.63 -17.40
N VAL A 250 22.05 29.75 -17.08
CA VAL A 250 21.47 28.79 -18.02
C VAL A 250 19.95 28.93 -18.02
N ASP A 251 19.34 28.72 -16.85
CA ASP A 251 17.88 28.74 -16.70
C ASP A 251 17.38 30.13 -16.23
N PHE A 252 18.24 30.94 -15.62
CA PHE A 252 17.94 32.32 -15.21
C PHE A 252 19.21 33.16 -15.10
N THR A 253 19.04 34.47 -15.15
CA THR A 253 20.09 35.49 -14.95
C THR A 253 19.66 36.47 -13.88
N VAL A 254 20.63 37.10 -13.20
CA VAL A 254 20.36 38.13 -12.19
C VAL A 254 21.20 39.36 -12.48
N SER A 255 20.55 40.53 -12.47
CA SER A 255 21.18 41.83 -12.64
C SER A 255 20.56 42.83 -11.66
N GLY A 256 21.36 43.36 -10.73
CA GLY A 256 20.85 44.21 -9.66
C GLY A 256 19.83 43.47 -8.80
N THR A 257 18.62 44.02 -8.67
CA THR A 257 17.48 43.39 -7.98
C THR A 257 16.61 42.55 -8.91
N THR A 258 16.94 42.41 -10.20
CA THR A 258 16.09 41.72 -11.16
C THR A 258 16.59 40.30 -11.41
N LEU A 259 15.71 39.31 -11.21
CA LEU A 259 15.90 37.93 -11.64
C LEU A 259 15.08 37.69 -12.91
N THR A 260 15.74 37.32 -14.00
CA THR A 260 15.10 37.06 -15.30
C THR A 260 15.17 35.57 -15.62
N TRP A 261 14.02 34.97 -15.91
CA TRP A 261 13.94 33.60 -16.38
C TRP A 261 14.39 33.50 -17.84
N ASN A 262 15.42 32.68 -18.10
CA ASN A 262 15.88 32.41 -19.46
C ASN A 262 15.25 31.10 -19.91
N ASP A 263 14.09 31.24 -20.52
CA ASP A 263 13.28 30.12 -20.93
C ASP A 263 13.95 29.29 -22.06
N PRO A 264 14.12 27.96 -21.88
CA PRO A 264 14.62 27.09 -22.93
C PRO A 264 13.53 26.53 -23.87
N GLY A 265 12.25 26.89 -23.77
CA GLY A 265 11.17 26.18 -24.50
C GLY A 265 9.81 26.85 -24.74
N GLY A 266 9.67 28.17 -24.65
CA GLY A 266 8.43 28.93 -24.91
C GLY A 266 7.46 29.06 -23.71
N LEU A 267 7.93 28.95 -22.46
CA LEU A 267 7.11 28.95 -21.24
C LEU A 267 7.14 30.29 -20.50
N THR A 268 5.95 30.84 -20.25
CA THR A 268 5.74 31.98 -19.35
C THR A 268 5.55 31.51 -17.90
N LEU A 269 6.27 32.11 -16.95
CA LEU A 269 6.02 31.93 -15.51
C LEU A 269 5.06 33.02 -15.02
N LEU A 270 4.09 32.65 -14.18
CA LEU A 270 3.16 33.56 -13.51
C LEU A 270 3.26 33.37 -11.99
N ILE A 271 3.34 34.45 -11.21
CA ILE A 271 3.27 34.41 -9.75
C ILE A 271 1.87 34.84 -9.32
N THR A 272 1.14 33.91 -8.71
CA THR A 272 -0.13 34.20 -8.02
C THR A 272 0.09 34.25 -6.50
N ASP A 273 -0.74 35.03 -5.80
CA ASP A 273 -0.63 35.25 -4.37
C ASP A 273 -0.94 33.97 -3.55
N SER A 274 0.11 33.19 -3.33
CA SER A 274 0.22 32.07 -2.38
C SER A 274 -0.61 30.82 -2.66
N PRO A 275 -0.01 29.61 -2.52
CA PRO A 275 1.36 29.22 -2.85
C PRO A 275 1.60 29.28 -4.37
N LEU A 276 2.86 29.32 -4.82
CA LEU A 276 3.22 29.46 -6.25
C LEU A 276 2.51 28.40 -7.12
N ILE A 277 1.44 28.80 -7.81
CA ILE A 277 0.77 27.99 -8.81
C ILE A 277 1.34 28.44 -10.16
N VAL A 278 2.14 27.57 -10.78
CA VAL A 278 2.49 27.72 -12.19
C VAL A 278 1.31 27.21 -12.99
N THR A 279 0.45 28.11 -13.44
CA THR A 279 -0.60 27.80 -14.43
C THR A 279 0.00 27.84 -15.84
N TYR A 280 -0.31 26.82 -16.63
CA TYR A 280 0.01 26.78 -18.05
C TYR A 280 -1.15 27.40 -18.83
N GLU A 281 -0.87 28.31 -19.74
CA GLU A 281 -1.76 28.61 -20.86
C GLU A 281 -1.12 28.04 -22.13
N TYR A 282 -1.90 27.24 -22.87
CA TYR A 282 -1.54 26.77 -24.22
C TYR A 282 -1.90 27.83 -25.26
#